data_AF-A0A1F5EL78-F1
#
_entry.id   AF-A0A1F5EL78-F1
#
_cell.length_a   1.000
_cell.length_b   1.000
_cell.length_c   1.000
_cell.angle_alpha   90.00
_cell.angle_beta   90.00
_cell.angle_gamma   90.00
#
_symmetry.space_group_name_H-M   'P 1'
#
loop_
_entity.id
_entity.type
_entity.pdbx_description
1 polymer ?
#
loop_
_entity_poly.entity_id
_entity_poly.type
_entity_poly.pdbx_seq_one_letter_code
_entity_poly.pdbx_strand_id
1 'polypeptide(L)'
;MDNKNKWEKIEVIFELLVFGIAIGILEDIVAIKLATNEPITWDVVGVVVLVAIPFAILGEVIFDRIDFATMFEKFFSKKNKQDKAPLS
;
A
#
# COMPACT_ATOMS: atom_id res chain seq x y z
N MET A 1 8.99 -9.47 30.31
CA MET A 1 9.28 -9.30 28.87
C MET A 1 8.00 -9.61 28.14
N ASP A 2 7.29 -8.57 27.73
CA ASP A 2 5.94 -8.66 27.17
C ASP A 2 6.01 -9.26 25.75
N ASN A 3 5.38 -10.40 25.56
CA ASN A 3 5.33 -11.15 24.30
C ASN A 3 4.08 -10.75 23.46
N LYS A 4 3.47 -9.58 23.73
CA LYS A 4 2.32 -9.04 23.00
C LYS A 4 2.65 -8.45 21.62
N ASN A 5 3.91 -8.15 21.32
CA ASN A 5 4.28 -7.29 20.20
C ASN A 5 4.35 -7.97 18.81
N LYS A 6 4.04 -9.28 18.71
CA LYS A 6 4.10 -10.02 17.43
C LYS A 6 2.76 -10.04 16.69
N TRP A 7 1.65 -10.13 17.42
CA TRP A 7 0.32 -10.25 16.84
C TRP A 7 -0.14 -8.95 16.18
N GLU A 8 0.13 -7.81 16.83
CA GLU A 8 -0.17 -6.47 16.28
C GLU A 8 0.60 -6.21 14.98
N LYS A 9 1.87 -6.67 14.89
CA LYS A 9 2.66 -6.52 13.66
C LYS A 9 2.12 -7.36 12.51
N ILE A 10 1.68 -8.59 12.79
CA ILE A 10 1.08 -9.46 11.78
C ILE A 10 -0.25 -8.88 11.28
N GLU A 11 -1.04 -8.27 12.15
CA GLU A 11 -2.31 -7.65 11.78
C GLU A 11 -2.10 -6.48 10.81
N VAL A 12 -1.15 -5.58 11.11
CA VAL A 12 -0.79 -4.47 10.21
C VAL A 12 -0.23 -4.99 8.89
N ILE A 13 0.62 -6.02 8.91
CA ILE A 13 1.17 -6.65 7.72
C ILE A 13 0.04 -7.22 6.85
N PHE A 14 -0.90 -7.94 7.46
CA PHE A 14 -2.01 -8.55 6.75
C PHE A 14 -2.94 -7.50 6.16
N GLU A 15 -3.19 -6.41 6.88
CA GLU A 15 -3.95 -5.26 6.40
C GLU A 15 -3.26 -4.59 5.19
N LEU A 16 -1.95 -4.38 5.25
CA LEU A 16 -1.16 -3.83 4.13
C LEU A 16 -1.14 -4.78 2.92
N LEU A 17 -1.04 -6.08 3.14
CA LEU A 17 -1.07 -7.07 2.06
C LEU A 17 -2.43 -7.07 1.37
N VAL A 18 -3.53 -7.14 2.13
CA VAL A 18 -4.90 -7.12 1.59
C VAL A 18 -5.17 -5.80 0.87
N PHE A 19 -4.75 -4.67 1.45
CA PHE A 19 -4.89 -3.36 0.83
C PHE A 19 -4.07 -3.24 -0.45
N GLY A 20 -2.82 -3.72 -0.43
CA GLY A 20 -1.94 -3.74 -1.60
C GLY A 20 -2.51 -4.57 -2.75
N ILE A 21 -3.08 -5.74 -2.46
CA ILE A 21 -3.78 -6.56 -3.47
C ILE A 21 -5.01 -5.82 -4.00
N ALA A 22 -5.84 -5.25 -3.12
CA ALA A 22 -7.07 -4.57 -3.51
C ALA A 22 -6.79 -3.34 -4.41
N ILE A 23 -5.83 -2.50 -4.01
CA ILE A 23 -5.41 -1.32 -4.77
C ILE A 23 -4.71 -1.74 -6.07
N GLY A 24 -3.83 -2.75 -6.03
CA GLY A 24 -3.15 -3.24 -7.24
C GLY A 24 -4.12 -3.74 -8.30
N ILE A 25 -5.13 -4.53 -7.89
CA ILE A 25 -6.17 -5.00 -8.82
C ILE A 25 -6.99 -3.83 -9.39
N LEU A 26 -7.36 -2.86 -8.54
CA LEU A 26 -8.11 -1.67 -8.97
C LEU A 26 -7.32 -0.83 -9.98
N GLU A 27 -6.06 -0.56 -9.68
CA GLU A 27 -5.15 0.17 -10.55
C GLU A 27 -5.01 -0.53 -11.90
N ASP A 28 -4.68 -1.83 -11.89
CA ASP A 28 -4.47 -2.60 -13.11
C ASP A 28 -5.73 -2.64 -13.99
N ILE A 29 -6.92 -2.81 -13.40
CA ILE A 29 -8.19 -2.77 -14.14
C ILE A 29 -8.41 -1.39 -14.76
N VAL A 30 -8.16 -0.30 -14.02
CA VAL A 30 -8.29 1.07 -14.52
C VAL A 30 -7.28 1.32 -15.64
N ALA A 31 -6.03 0.91 -15.45
CA ALA A 31 -4.95 1.06 -16.43
C ALA A 31 -5.29 0.31 -17.73
N ILE A 32 -5.72 -0.94 -17.65
CA ILE A 32 -6.13 -1.73 -18.80
C ILE A 32 -7.31 -1.07 -19.51
N LYS A 33 -8.33 -0.63 -18.76
CA LYS A 33 -9.51 0.01 -19.34
C LYS A 33 -9.16 1.29 -20.09
N LEU A 34 -8.31 2.14 -19.52
CA LEU A 34 -7.89 3.40 -20.11
C LEU A 34 -6.91 3.21 -21.27
N ALA A 35 -5.99 2.24 -21.17
CA ALA A 35 -4.97 2.01 -22.18
C ALA A 35 -5.52 1.29 -23.41
N THR A 36 -6.44 0.34 -23.22
CA THR A 36 -6.92 -0.52 -24.31
C THR A 36 -8.29 -0.09 -24.86
N ASN A 37 -9.09 0.67 -24.10
CA ASN A 37 -10.49 0.99 -24.39
C ASN A 37 -11.43 -0.22 -24.59
N GLU A 38 -10.94 -1.46 -24.40
CA GLU A 38 -11.70 -2.69 -24.53
C GLU A 38 -12.52 -3.00 -23.25
N PRO A 39 -13.55 -3.88 -23.31
CA PRO A 39 -14.28 -4.31 -22.14
C PRO A 39 -13.42 -5.24 -21.27
N ILE A 40 -13.56 -5.11 -19.94
CA ILE A 40 -12.89 -5.98 -18.98
C ILE A 40 -13.57 -7.35 -19.03
N THR A 41 -12.84 -8.37 -19.48
CA THR A 41 -13.29 -9.77 -19.46
C THR A 41 -12.87 -10.47 -18.17
N TRP A 42 -13.50 -11.61 -17.86
CA TRP A 42 -13.13 -12.43 -16.70
C TRP A 42 -11.70 -12.96 -16.78
N ASP A 43 -11.17 -13.18 -17.99
CA ASP A 43 -9.78 -13.59 -18.21
C ASP A 43 -8.82 -12.48 -17.78
N VAL A 44 -9.13 -11.23 -18.13
CA VAL A 44 -8.33 -10.06 -17.73
C VAL A 44 -8.31 -9.94 -16.20
N VAL A 45 -9.47 -10.05 -15.55
CA VAL A 45 -9.56 -10.02 -14.09
C VAL A 45 -8.73 -11.14 -13.46
N GLY A 46 -8.81 -12.36 -14.01
CA GLY A 46 -8.02 -13.50 -13.53
C GLY A 46 -6.51 -13.26 -13.63
N VAL A 47 -6.03 -12.71 -14.75
CA VAL A 47 -4.61 -12.36 -14.93
C VAL A 47 -4.18 -11.27 -13.96
N VAL A 48 -4.98 -10.20 -13.82
CA VAL A 48 -4.70 -9.11 -12.90
C VAL A 48 -4.60 -9.61 -11.45
N VAL A 49 -5.53 -10.43 -10.99
CA VAL A 49 -5.49 -11.01 -9.63
C VAL A 49 -4.24 -11.88 -9.45
N LEU A 50 -3.92 -12.73 -10.44
CA LEU A 50 -2.75 -13.62 -10.39
C LEU A 50 -1.44 -12.84 -10.30
N VAL A 51 -1.35 -11.69 -10.96
CA VAL A 51 -0.18 -10.82 -10.95
C VAL A 51 -0.14 -9.95 -9.69
N ALA A 52 -1.27 -9.42 -9.23
CA ALA A 52 -1.35 -8.56 -8.05
C ALA A 52 -0.86 -9.26 -6.77
N ILE A 53 -1.10 -10.56 -6.63
CA ILE A 53 -0.68 -11.34 -5.45
C ILE A 53 0.85 -11.33 -5.24
N PRO A 54 1.70 -11.78 -6.19
CA PRO A 54 3.15 -11.73 -6.01
C PRO A 54 3.68 -10.30 -5.89
N PHE A 55 3.07 -9.31 -6.57
CA PHE A 55 3.46 -7.90 -6.40
C PHE A 55 3.14 -7.36 -5.01
N ALA A 56 2.00 -7.71 -4.42
CA ALA A 56 1.65 -7.30 -3.07
C ALA A 56 2.56 -7.94 -2.02
N ILE A 57 2.92 -9.22 -2.18
CA ILE A 57 3.88 -9.90 -1.30
C ILE A 57 5.26 -9.27 -1.41
N LEU A 58 5.74 -8.98 -2.63
CA LEU A 58 7.01 -8.28 -2.83
C LEU A 58 6.97 -6.87 -2.23
N GLY A 59 5.86 -6.15 -2.41
CA GLY A 59 5.61 -4.85 -1.82
C GLY A 59 5.72 -4.91 -0.30
N GLU A 60 5.02 -5.82 0.35
CA GLU A 60 5.08 -6.04 1.79
C GLU A 60 6.53 -6.31 2.26
N VAL A 61 7.24 -7.24 1.63
CA VAL A 61 8.63 -7.59 2.01
C VAL A 61 9.58 -6.40 1.83
N ILE A 62 9.38 -5.56 0.81
CA ILE A 62 10.19 -4.36 0.57
C ILE A 62 9.82 -3.25 1.56
N PHE A 63 8.53 -3.03 1.81
CA PHE A 63 8.00 -2.04 2.75
C PHE A 63 8.27 -2.39 4.21
N ASP A 64 8.46 -3.67 4.56
CA ASP A 64 8.90 -4.06 5.90
C ASP A 64 10.38 -3.72 6.12
N ARG A 65 11.22 -3.82 5.06
CA ARG A 65 12.64 -3.47 5.16
C ARG A 65 12.90 -1.97 5.14
N ILE A 66 12.08 -1.21 4.43
CA ILE A 66 12.15 0.24 4.38
C ILE A 66 11.06 0.72 5.32
N ASP A 67 11.39 1.18 6.53
CA ASP A 67 10.45 1.65 7.56
C ASP A 67 9.61 2.86 7.06
N PHE A 68 8.67 2.55 6.16
CA PHE A 68 7.93 3.50 5.34
C PHE A 68 6.89 4.20 6.19
N ALA A 69 6.38 3.54 7.24
CA ALA A 69 5.50 4.15 8.23
C ALA A 69 6.18 5.35 8.89
N THR A 70 7.43 5.19 9.36
CA THR A 70 8.22 6.29 9.92
C THR A 70 8.54 7.37 8.87
N MET A 71 8.74 6.99 7.60
CA MET A 71 9.00 7.93 6.52
C MET A 71 7.76 8.74 6.12
N PHE A 72 6.59 8.10 6.01
CA PHE A 72 5.30 8.75 5.76
C PHE A 72 4.92 9.66 6.91
N GLU A 73 5.11 9.22 8.17
CA GLU A 73 4.86 10.05 9.34
C GLU A 73 5.73 11.33 9.29
N LYS A 74 7.02 11.22 8.96
CA LYS A 74 7.89 12.40 8.78
C LYS A 74 7.45 13.30 7.62
N PHE A 75 7.00 12.74 6.50
CA PHE A 75 6.51 13.51 5.36
C PHE A 75 5.19 14.24 5.68
N PHE A 76 4.24 13.59 6.37
CA PHE A 76 2.97 14.20 6.76
C PHE A 76 3.10 15.17 7.94
N SER A 77 3.94 14.88 8.95
CA SER A 77 4.15 15.77 10.11
C SER A 77 4.93 17.04 9.75
N LYS A 78 5.72 17.05 8.66
CA LYS A 78 6.40 18.27 8.19
C LYS A 78 5.41 19.37 7.77
N LYS A 79 4.14 19.04 7.52
CA LYS A 79 3.09 20.01 7.20
C LYS A 79 2.56 20.80 8.42
N ASN A 80 2.79 20.33 9.65
CA ASN A 80 2.24 20.96 10.88
C ASN A 80 3.19 21.91 11.62
N LYS A 81 4.44 22.10 11.18
CA LYS A 81 5.44 22.89 11.91
C LYS A 81 5.66 24.32 11.40
N GLN A 82 4.98 24.74 10.32
CA GLN A 82 5.10 26.11 9.78
C GLN A 82 4.11 27.12 10.38
N ASP A 83 3.08 26.71 11.13
CA ASP A 83 2.09 27.64 11.72
C ASP A 83 2.46 28.17 13.12
N LYS A 84 3.69 27.94 13.59
CA LYS A 84 4.18 28.46 14.88
C LYS A 84 5.50 29.22 14.74
N ALA A 85 5.57 30.17 13.81
CA ALA A 85 6.52 31.26 13.94
C ALA A 85 5.96 32.26 14.97
N PRO A 86 6.63 32.51 16.10
CA PRO A 86 6.23 33.61 16.97
C PRO A 86 6.44 34.92 16.20
N LEU A 87 5.35 35.65 15.98
CA LEU A 87 5.38 37.06 15.59
C LEU A 87 6.16 37.82 16.68
N SER A 88 7.41 38.15 16.36
CA SER A 88 8.24 39.12 17.09
C SER A 88 7.90 40.53 16.65
#